data_AF-A0A3D6BU57-F1
#
_entry.id   AF-A0A3D6BU57-F1
#
_cell.length_a   1.000
_cell.length_b   1.000
_cell.length_c   1.000
_cell.angle_alpha   90.00
_cell.angle_beta   90.00
_cell.angle_gamma   90.00
#
_symmetry.space_group_name_H-M   'P 1'
#
loop_
_entity.id
_entity.type
_entity.pdbx_description
1 polymer ?
#
loop_
_entity_poly.entity_id
_entity_poly.type
_entity_poly.pdbx_seq_one_letter_code
_entity_poly.pdbx_strand_id
1 'polypeptide(L)' 'MKVIPIIPPELRPLVPLDGGRFATSDLNDLYRRVIIRNNRLKRLVEIKAPEVILRNEKRMLQA' A
#
# COMPACT_ATOMS: atom_id res chain seq x y z
N MET A 1 14.84 -1.57 3.62
CA MET A 1 14.24 -0.23 3.80
C MET A 1 13.16 -0.34 4.87
N LYS A 2 13.25 0.40 6.00
CA LYS A 2 12.23 0.35 7.08
C LYS A 2 11.06 1.31 6.87
N VAL A 3 11.21 2.30 5.99
CA VAL A 3 10.22 3.34 5.69
C VAL A 3 10.21 3.53 4.17
N ILE A 4 9.03 3.53 3.56
CA ILE A 4 8.85 3.82 2.13
C ILE A 4 8.47 5.30 2.01
N PRO A 5 9.29 6.14 1.35
CA PRO A 5 8.97 7.55 1.18
C PRO A 5 7.79 7.72 0.22
N ILE A 6 6.86 8.57 0.62
CA ILE A 6 5.66 8.90 -0.16
C ILE A 6 5.91 10.24 -0.84
N ILE A 7 5.81 10.28 -2.18
CA ILE A 7 5.98 11.52 -2.95
C ILE A 7 4.86 12.52 -2.58
N PRO A 8 5.14 13.82 -2.43
CA PRO A 8 4.12 14.82 -2.14
C PRO A 8 2.93 14.79 -3.12
N PRO A 9 1.70 15.08 -2.66
CA PRO A 9 0.49 15.04 -3.50
C PRO A 9 0.52 16.05 -4.64
N GLU A 10 1.24 17.16 -4.48
CA GLU A 10 1.48 18.18 -5.52
C GLU A 10 2.17 17.60 -6.77
N LEU A 11 3.01 16.58 -6.58
CA LEU A 11 3.69 15.85 -7.65
C LEU A 11 2.90 14.60 -8.11
N ARG A 12 1.71 14.36 -7.54
CA ARG A 12 0.79 13.26 -7.89
C ARG A 12 -0.60 13.81 -8.23
N PRO A 13 -0.73 14.61 -9.29
CA PRO A 13 -2.00 15.19 -9.67
C PRO A 13 -3.02 14.09 -9.96
N LEU A 14 -4.16 14.18 -9.28
CA LEU A 14 -5.32 13.34 -9.51
C LEU A 14 -6.16 14.07 -10.55
N VAL A 15 -5.99 13.70 -11.82
CA VAL A 15 -6.66 14.41 -12.93
C VAL A 15 -8.10 13.90 -13.00
N PRO A 16 -9.11 14.76 -12.76
CA PRO A 16 -10.50 14.38 -12.99
C PRO A 16 -10.72 14.17 -14.49
N LEU A 17 -11.33 13.04 -14.84
CA LEU A 17 -11.82 12.74 -16.18
C LEU A 17 -13.33 12.97 -16.23
N ASP A 18 -13.86 13.12 -17.44
CA ASP A 18 -15.30 13.26 -17.65
C ASP A 18 -16.07 12.04 -17.12
N GLY A 19 -17.24 12.30 -16.52
CA GLY A 19 -18.12 11.26 -15.98
C GLY A 19 -17.77 10.76 -14.57
N GLY A 20 -17.07 11.55 -13.75
CA GLY A 20 -16.77 11.21 -12.36
C GLY A 20 -15.65 10.19 -12.18
N ARG A 21 -14.90 9.93 -13.25
CA ARG A 21 -13.72 9.07 -13.24
C ARG A 21 -12.49 9.90 -12.90
N PHE A 22 -11.50 9.29 -12.27
CA PHE A 22 -10.24 9.95 -11.96
C PHE A 22 -9.12 9.18 -12.66
N ALA A 23 -8.30 9.88 -13.45
CA ALA A 23 -7.03 9.34 -13.90
C ALA A 23 -6.06 9.36 -12.71
N THR A 24 -5.84 8.18 -12.14
CA THR A 24 -4.86 7.97 -11.07
C THR A 24 -3.59 7.40 -11.69
N SER A 25 -2.44 8.03 -11.43
CA SER A 25 -1.14 7.50 -11.82
C SER A 25 -0.94 6.09 -11.23
N ASP A 26 -0.32 5.16 -11.97
CA ASP A 26 0.04 3.81 -11.51
C ASP A 26 0.76 3.82 -10.15
N LEU A 27 1.46 4.91 -9.86
CA LEU A 27 2.14 5.18 -8.59
C LEU A 27 1.18 5.22 -7.39
N ASN A 28 -0.02 5.79 -7.54
CA ASN A 28 -1.02 5.82 -6.47
C ASN A 28 -1.54 4.42 -6.15
N ASP A 29 -1.69 3.55 -7.15
CA ASP A 29 -2.13 2.17 -6.94
C ASP A 29 -1.03 1.29 -6.34
N LEU A 30 0.23 1.55 -6.67
CA LEU A 30 1.37 0.95 -5.97
C LEU A 30 1.41 1.39 -4.49
N TYR A 31 1.25 2.69 -4.20
CA TYR A 31 1.19 3.18 -2.82
C TYR A 31 0.01 2.59 -2.04
N ARG A 32 -1.19 2.53 -2.63
CA ARG A 32 -2.35 1.90 -1.98
C ARG A 32 -2.08 0.45 -1.62
N ARG A 33 -1.51 -0.34 -2.53
CA ARG A 33 -1.17 -1.76 -2.28
C ARG A 33 -0.20 -1.92 -1.12
N VAL A 34 0.86 -1.11 -1.07
CA VAL A 34 1.85 -1.13 0.02
C VAL A 34 1.22 -0.77 1.36
N ILE A 35 0.40 0.29 1.40
CA ILE A 35 -0.28 0.76 2.62
C ILE A 35 -1.25 -0.31 3.14
N ILE A 36 -2.07 -0.89 2.27
CA ILE A 36 -3.03 -1.94 2.65
C ILE A 36 -2.30 -3.16 3.22
N ARG A 37 -1.21 -3.60 2.58
CA ARG A 37 -0.39 -4.73 3.07
C ARG A 37 0.26 -4.44 4.42
N ASN A 38 0.80 -3.23 4.61
CA ASN A 38 1.42 -2.85 5.89
C ASN A 38 0.40 -2.80 7.04
N ASN A 39 -0.78 -2.22 6.80
CA ASN A 39 -1.85 -2.18 7.80
C ASN A 39 -2.37 -3.59 8.15
N ARG A 40 -2.47 -4.49 7.16
CA ARG A 40 -2.82 -5.89 7.37
C ARG A 40 -1.76 -6.62 8.20
N LEU A 41 -0.48 -6.44 7.88
CA LEU A 41 0.62 -7.03 8.65
C LEU A 41 0.61 -6.53 10.10
N LYS A 42 0.40 -5.22 10.32
CA LYS A 42 0.30 -4.63 11.66
C LYS A 42 -0.83 -5.26 12.48
N ARG A 43 -2.02 -5.41 11.87
CA ARG A 43 -3.17 -6.07 12.50
C ARG A 43 -2.91 -7.53 12.83
N LEU A 44 -2.22 -8.27 11.94
CA LEU A 44 -1.85 -9.66 12.17
C LEU A 44 -0.84 -9.82 13.31
N VAL A 45 0.07 -8.86 13.48
CA VAL A 45 0.98 -8.81 14.63
C VAL A 45 0.23 -8.52 15.93
N GLU A 46 -0.71 -7.58 15.93
CA GLU A 46 -1.52 -7.22 17.10
C GLU A 46 -2.34 -8.42 17.62
N ILE A 47 -2.93 -9.22 16.72
CA ILE A 47 -3.70 -10.42 17.12
C ILE A 47 -2.83 -11.65 17.40
N LYS A 48 -1.49 -11.50 17.43
CA LYS A 48 -0.52 -12.62 17.54
C LYS A 48 -0.82 -13.77 16.57
N ALA A 49 -1.07 -13.43 15.31
CA ALA A 49 -1.36 -14.43 14.28
C ALA A 49 -0.19 -15.44 14.16
N PRO A 50 -0.47 -16.72 13.82
CA PRO A 50 0.55 -17.75 13.66
C PRO A 50 1.67 -17.34 12.71
N GLU A 51 2.91 -17.79 13.00
CA GLU A 51 4.11 -17.44 12.23
C GLU A 51 4.00 -17.76 10.73
N VAL A 52 3.23 -18.79 10.35
CA VAL A 52 2.99 -19.17 8.95
C VAL A 52 2.31 -18.02 8.18
N ILE A 53 1.33 -17.35 8.80
CA ILE A 53 0.60 -16.23 8.20
C ILE A 53 1.50 -14.99 8.15
N LEU A 54 2.26 -14.74 9.22
CA LEU A 54 3.21 -13.63 9.28
C LEU A 54 4.34 -13.77 8.25
N ARG A 55 4.84 -14.99 8.01
CA ARG A 55 5.84 -15.28 6.96
C ARG A 55 5.27 -15.05 5.55
N ASN A 56 4.02 -15.42 5.32
CA ASN A 56 3.37 -15.22 4.02
C ASN A 56 3.19 -13.74 3.68
N GLU A 57 2.70 -12.94 4.63
CA GLU A 57 2.55 -11.49 4.42
C GLU A 57 3.89 -10.76 4.30
N LYS A 58 4.93 -11.18 5.03
CA LYS A 58 6.29 -10.64 4.85
C LYS A 58 6.84 -10.94 3.46
N ARG A 59 6.61 -12.14 2.90
CA ARG A 59 7.00 -12.47 1.52
C ARG A 59 6.26 -11.62 0.49
N MET A 60 4.97 -11.38 0.69
CA MET A 60 4.16 -10.49 -0.16
C MET A 60 4.58 -9.01 -0.10
N LEU A 61 5.32 -8.60 0.93
CA LEU A 61 5.90 -7.26 1.07
C LEU A 61 7.31 -7.14 0.46
N GLN A 62 7.99 -8.26 0.20
CA GLN A 62 9.35 -8.30 -0.36
C GLN A 62 9.38 -8.50 -1.89
N ALA A 63 8.27 -8.89 -2.51
CA ALA A 63 8.10 -9.00 -3.96
C ALA A 63 7.45 -7.74 -4.54
#